data_AF-A0A3P6RD99-F1
#
_entry.id   AF-A0A3P6RD99-F1
#
_cell.length_a   1.000
_cell.length_b   1.000
_cell.length_c   1.000
_cell.angle_alpha   90.00
_cell.angle_beta   90.00
_cell.angle_gamma   90.00
#
_symmetry.space_group_name_H-M   'P 1'
#
loop_
_entity.id
_entity.type
_entity.pdbx_description
1 polymer ?
#
loop_
_entity_poly.entity_id
_entity_poly.type
_entity_poly.pdbx_seq_one_letter_code
_entity_poly.pdbx_strand_id
1 'polypeptide(L)'
;MQALDLDNSRRFNPFMAAFGVRVSSTPLTVEGHRRGAPQVIYSDAGGRGGIINIDSRNANWRMTGKEYLIVAQLSCWFILYDEQKDEKMVLTFTDCLLRECRKRGIRMVDPIIKNVAFEDLENSFKQIRDMYRNQQPFVIYVDSRDGTHGFFFYA
;
A
#
# COMPACT_ATOMS: atom_id res chain seq x y z
N MET A 1 -40.14 -7.34 -13.64
CA MET A 1 -39.41 -7.62 -14.89
C MET A 1 -39.11 -9.11 -14.95
N GLN A 2 -39.95 -9.92 -15.61
CA GLN A 2 -39.75 -11.38 -15.71
C GLN A 2 -38.87 -11.80 -16.89
N ALA A 3 -38.59 -10.89 -17.83
CA ALA A 3 -37.80 -11.20 -19.03
C ALA A 3 -36.29 -11.42 -18.75
N LEU A 4 -35.78 -10.87 -17.64
CA LEU A 4 -34.37 -10.95 -17.23
C LEU A 4 -34.12 -11.98 -16.11
N ASP A 5 -35.17 -12.73 -15.72
CA ASP A 5 -35.06 -13.78 -14.71
C ASP A 5 -34.46 -15.03 -15.37
N LEU A 6 -33.15 -15.20 -15.19
CA LEU A 6 -32.34 -16.32 -15.68
C LEU A 6 -31.93 -17.30 -14.57
N ASP A 7 -32.60 -17.23 -13.41
CA ASP A 7 -32.29 -18.08 -12.26
C ASP A 7 -32.50 -19.58 -12.60
N ASN A 8 -31.69 -20.44 -11.96
CA ASN A 8 -31.53 -21.88 -12.21
C ASN A 8 -32.84 -22.70 -12.16
N SER A 9 -33.92 -22.12 -11.65
CA SER A 9 -35.23 -22.77 -11.53
C SER A 9 -36.03 -22.79 -12.84
N ARG A 10 -35.67 -21.99 -13.85
CA ARG A 10 -36.40 -21.91 -15.13
C ARG A 10 -35.47 -22.19 -16.32
N ARG A 11 -35.40 -23.47 -16.71
CA ARG A 11 -34.76 -23.92 -17.97
C ARG A 11 -35.37 -23.30 -19.25
N PHE A 12 -36.50 -22.61 -19.14
CA PHE A 12 -37.26 -22.06 -20.25
C PHE A 12 -37.82 -20.68 -19.93
N ASN A 13 -37.47 -19.68 -20.75
CA ASN A 13 -38.03 -18.34 -20.70
C ASN A 13 -38.93 -18.11 -21.94
N PRO A 14 -40.26 -18.04 -21.79
CA PRO A 14 -41.19 -17.94 -22.90
C PRO A 14 -41.05 -16.64 -23.70
N PHE A 15 -40.59 -15.56 -23.05
CA PHE A 15 -40.34 -14.30 -23.75
C PHE A 15 -39.13 -14.44 -24.69
N MET A 16 -38.03 -15.04 -24.23
CA MET A 16 -36.86 -15.28 -25.09
C MET A 16 -37.18 -16.24 -26.25
N ALA A 17 -37.99 -17.28 -25.97
CA ALA A 17 -38.43 -18.23 -26.97
C ALA A 17 -39.30 -17.59 -28.07
N ALA A 18 -40.15 -16.61 -27.72
CA ALA A 18 -40.97 -15.87 -28.69
C ALA A 18 -40.13 -15.08 -29.70
N PHE A 19 -38.91 -14.68 -29.33
CA PHE A 19 -37.92 -14.04 -30.22
C PHE A 19 -36.95 -15.04 -30.85
N GLY A 20 -37.19 -16.36 -30.71
CA GLY A 20 -36.31 -17.41 -31.26
C GLY A 20 -34.98 -17.58 -30.53
N VAL A 21 -34.79 -16.94 -29.37
CA VAL A 21 -33.54 -16.97 -28.60
C VAL A 21 -33.51 -18.21 -27.71
N ARG A 22 -32.37 -18.90 -27.68
CA ARG A 22 -32.10 -20.03 -26.78
C ARG A 22 -30.83 -19.76 -25.97
N VAL A 23 -30.88 -20.02 -24.66
CA VAL A 23 -29.73 -19.88 -23.77
C VAL A 23 -29.21 -21.27 -23.46
N SER A 24 -27.92 -21.50 -23.70
CA SER A 24 -27.29 -22.75 -23.28
C SER A 24 -27.14 -22.77 -21.76
N SER A 25 -27.50 -23.89 -21.13
CA SER A 25 -27.19 -24.13 -19.71
C SER A 25 -25.74 -24.60 -19.51
N THR A 26 -25.01 -24.86 -20.59
CA THR A 26 -23.57 -25.16 -20.53
C THR A 26 -22.78 -23.88 -20.78
N PRO A 27 -21.89 -23.50 -19.85
CA PRO A 27 -20.96 -22.39 -20.07
C PRO A 27 -20.12 -22.62 -21.33
N LEU A 28 -19.83 -21.53 -22.05
CA LEU A 28 -18.91 -21.59 -23.18
C LEU A 28 -17.50 -21.90 -22.67
N THR A 29 -16.88 -22.96 -23.20
CA THR A 29 -15.47 -23.25 -22.93
C THR A 29 -14.60 -22.39 -23.83
N VAL A 30 -13.57 -21.78 -23.26
CA VAL A 30 -12.61 -20.94 -23.99
C VAL A 30 -11.20 -21.44 -23.72
N GLU A 31 -10.35 -21.38 -24.75
CA GLU A 31 -8.92 -21.61 -24.60
C GLU A 31 -8.25 -20.35 -24.07
N GLY A 32 -7.75 -20.43 -22.83
CA GLY A 32 -7.00 -19.34 -22.20
C GLY A 32 -5.50 -19.60 -22.25
N HIS A 33 -4.72 -18.58 -22.61
CA HIS A 33 -3.26 -18.63 -22.50
C HIS A 33 -2.80 -18.02 -21.16
N ARG A 34 -2.26 -18.86 -20.27
CA ARG A 34 -1.58 -18.39 -19.05
C ARG A 34 -0.13 -17.99 -19.36
N ARG A 35 0.19 -16.70 -19.20
CA ARG A 35 1.57 -16.21 -19.30
C ARG A 35 2.45 -16.76 -18.17
N GLY A 36 3.73 -16.95 -18.45
CA GLY A 36 4.74 -17.21 -17.43
C GLY A 36 4.83 -16.06 -16.43
N ALA A 37 5.24 -16.37 -15.20
CA ALA A 37 5.48 -15.34 -14.20
C ALA A 37 6.64 -14.42 -14.64
N PRO A 38 6.57 -13.11 -14.35
CA PRO A 38 7.66 -12.19 -14.66
C PRO A 38 8.90 -12.52 -13.81
N GLN A 39 10.00 -11.79 -14.02
CA GLN A 39 11.13 -11.77 -13.09
C GLN A 39 11.07 -10.48 -12.28
N VAL A 40 11.37 -10.57 -10.98
CA VAL A 40 11.48 -9.41 -10.10
C VAL A 40 12.93 -9.25 -9.67
N ILE A 41 13.46 -8.03 -9.82
CA ILE A 41 14.85 -7.69 -9.57
C ILE A 41 14.93 -6.72 -8.39
N TYR A 42 15.83 -7.02 -7.47
CA TYR A 42 16.18 -6.16 -6.33
C TYR A 42 17.71 -5.99 -6.27
N SER A 43 18.19 -5.15 -5.34
CA SER A 43 19.61 -5.13 -5.00
C SER A 43 19.91 -6.19 -3.93
N ASP A 44 21.08 -6.79 -3.99
CA ASP A 44 21.71 -7.50 -2.89
C ASP A 44 22.31 -6.49 -1.91
N ALA A 45 22.53 -6.94 -0.66
CA ALA A 45 23.30 -6.19 0.31
C ALA A 45 24.72 -5.95 -0.25
N GLY A 46 25.00 -4.72 -0.69
CA GLY A 46 26.24 -4.37 -1.40
C GLY A 46 26.07 -3.93 -2.86
N GLY A 47 24.84 -3.74 -3.35
CA GLY A 47 24.58 -3.02 -4.61
C GLY A 47 24.63 -3.86 -5.89
N ARG A 48 24.75 -5.18 -5.81
CA ARG A 48 24.66 -6.07 -6.98
C ARG A 48 23.21 -6.48 -7.23
N GLY A 49 22.77 -6.55 -8.49
CA GLY A 49 21.41 -7.00 -8.79
C GLY A 49 21.18 -8.47 -8.45
N GLY A 50 20.08 -8.76 -7.74
CA GLY A 50 19.64 -10.10 -7.39
C GLY A 50 18.21 -10.38 -7.89
N ILE A 51 18.05 -11.47 -8.64
CA ILE A 51 16.73 -11.93 -9.11
C ILE A 51 16.03 -12.70 -7.97
N ILE A 52 14.75 -12.40 -7.73
CA ILE A 52 13.92 -13.11 -6.76
C ILE A 52 13.09 -14.21 -7.44
N ASN A 53 13.02 -15.36 -6.80
CA ASN A 53 12.14 -16.45 -7.19
C ASN A 53 10.67 -16.06 -6.94
N ILE A 54 9.85 -16.14 -7.98
CA ILE A 54 8.41 -15.93 -7.89
C ILE A 54 7.71 -17.27 -7.67
N ASP A 55 6.78 -17.30 -6.72
CA ASP A 55 5.76 -18.34 -6.65
C ASP A 55 4.81 -18.15 -7.83
N SER A 56 5.06 -18.86 -8.93
CA SER A 56 4.29 -18.75 -10.16
C SER A 56 2.84 -19.23 -10.02
N ARG A 57 2.52 -20.01 -8.98
CA ARG A 57 1.16 -20.49 -8.72
C ARG A 57 0.28 -19.35 -8.22
N ASN A 58 0.79 -18.56 -7.28
CA ASN A 58 0.06 -17.49 -6.59
C ASN A 58 0.50 -16.08 -7.00
N ALA A 59 1.47 -15.96 -7.90
CA ALA A 59 2.09 -14.70 -8.33
C ALA A 59 2.61 -13.84 -7.17
N ASN A 60 3.26 -14.47 -6.18
CA ASN A 60 3.81 -13.79 -5.01
C ASN A 60 5.34 -13.91 -4.94
N TRP A 61 5.99 -13.02 -4.20
CA TRP A 61 7.42 -13.10 -3.89
C TRP A 61 7.72 -12.45 -2.54
N ARG A 62 8.88 -12.78 -1.96
CA ARG A 62 9.38 -12.18 -0.71
C ARG A 62 10.75 -11.57 -0.93
N MET A 63 10.96 -10.37 -0.41
CA MET A 63 12.21 -9.62 -0.53
C MET A 63 13.30 -10.10 0.45
N THR A 64 13.31 -11.34 0.91
CA THR A 64 14.20 -11.79 2.00
C THR A 64 15.67 -11.61 1.64
N GLY A 65 16.43 -10.88 2.48
CA GLY A 65 17.86 -10.63 2.27
C GLY A 65 18.17 -9.70 1.09
N LYS A 66 17.18 -8.99 0.55
CA LYS A 66 17.33 -8.02 -0.55
C LYS A 66 17.01 -6.60 -0.11
N GLU A 67 17.59 -5.64 -0.81
CA GLU A 67 17.43 -4.18 -0.70
C GLU A 67 16.69 -3.61 -1.93
N TYR A 68 16.12 -2.42 -1.80
CA TYR A 68 15.45 -1.78 -2.95
C TYR A 68 16.45 -1.52 -4.07
N LEU A 69 16.03 -1.73 -5.32
CA LEU A 69 16.89 -1.53 -6.49
C LEU A 69 17.38 -0.08 -6.61
N ILE A 70 16.49 0.87 -6.31
CA ILE A 70 16.81 2.30 -6.22
C ILE A 70 16.72 2.68 -4.74
N VAL A 71 17.85 3.11 -4.19
CA VAL A 71 17.95 3.49 -2.78
C VAL A 71 17.24 4.83 -2.57
N ALA A 72 16.21 4.82 -1.71
CA ALA A 72 15.59 6.03 -1.21
C ALA A 72 16.42 6.66 -0.08
N GLN A 73 16.37 7.99 0.02
CA GLN A 73 17.00 8.75 1.09
C GLN A 73 15.98 9.67 1.78
N LEU A 74 15.89 9.57 3.11
CA LEU A 74 15.10 10.42 3.99
C LEU A 74 16.04 11.26 4.86
N SER A 75 16.28 12.50 4.43
CA SER A 75 17.19 13.42 5.12
C SER A 75 16.50 14.35 6.13
N CYS A 76 15.18 14.53 6.01
CA CYS A 76 14.40 15.39 6.88
C CYS A 76 13.01 14.78 7.05
N TRP A 77 12.71 14.26 8.24
CA TRP A 77 11.42 13.63 8.49
C TRP A 77 11.02 13.65 9.96
N PHE A 78 9.72 13.54 10.18
CA PHE A 78 9.06 13.76 11.46
C PHE A 78 8.12 12.62 11.79
N ILE A 79 8.02 12.30 13.08
CA ILE A 79 6.95 11.47 13.62
C ILE A 79 6.21 12.32 14.64
N LEU A 80 4.98 12.69 14.31
CA LEU A 80 4.08 13.42 15.18
C LEU A 80 3.09 12.43 15.79
N TYR A 81 2.73 12.61 17.05
CA TYR A 81 1.76 11.72 17.71
C TYR A 81 0.85 12.49 18.68
N ASP A 82 -0.40 12.07 18.76
CA ASP A 82 -1.47 12.81 19.44
C ASP A 82 -1.41 12.71 20.97
N GLU A 83 -1.45 11.49 21.51
CA GLU A 83 -1.59 11.28 22.95
C GLU A 83 -0.24 10.98 23.62
N GLN A 84 0.11 11.69 24.70
CA GLN A 84 1.39 11.48 25.41
C GLN A 84 1.57 10.04 25.90
N LYS A 85 0.48 9.35 26.24
CA LYS A 85 0.50 7.94 26.66
C LYS A 85 1.10 7.00 25.61
N ASP A 86 1.09 7.40 24.34
CA ASP A 86 1.58 6.61 23.22
C ASP A 86 3.08 6.76 22.98
N GLU A 87 3.76 7.67 23.68
CA GLU A 87 5.19 7.97 23.49
C GLU A 87 6.06 6.70 23.44
N LYS A 88 5.90 5.80 24.41
CA LYS A 88 6.67 4.55 24.46
C LYS A 88 6.41 3.65 23.26
N MET A 89 5.16 3.59 22.80
CA MET A 89 4.77 2.82 21.63
C MET A 89 5.37 3.44 20.36
N VAL A 90 5.29 4.77 20.21
CA VAL A 90 5.86 5.53 19.09
C VAL A 90 7.38 5.36 19.01
N LEU A 91 8.08 5.42 20.14
CA LEU A 91 9.54 5.16 20.19
C LEU A 91 9.87 3.73 19.77
N THR A 92 9.15 2.74 20.28
CA THR A 92 9.35 1.32 19.92
C THR A 92 9.07 1.08 18.43
N PHE A 93 8.00 1.69 17.91
CA PHE A 93 7.66 1.66 16.49
C PHE A 93 8.78 2.29 15.65
N THR A 94 9.30 3.44 16.07
CA THR A 94 10.38 4.15 15.39
C THR A 94 11.63 3.29 15.27
N ASP A 95 12.06 2.65 16.36
CA ASP A 95 13.22 1.74 16.35
C ASP A 95 13.02 0.56 15.39
N CYS A 96 11.82 -0.02 15.38
CA CYS A 96 11.48 -1.09 14.46
C CYS A 96 11.49 -0.61 13.01
N LEU A 97 10.91 0.55 12.73
CA LEU A 97 10.87 1.15 11.40
C LEU A 97 12.28 1.45 10.88
N LEU A 98 13.11 2.12 11.68
CA LEU A 98 14.51 2.41 11.35
C LEU A 98 15.28 1.13 11.02
N ARG A 99 15.13 0.09 11.84
CA ARG A 99 15.78 -1.20 11.62
C ARG A 99 15.34 -1.84 10.31
N GLU A 100 14.04 -1.87 10.02
CA GLU A 100 13.53 -2.47 8.79
C GLU A 100 13.90 -1.65 7.56
N CYS A 101 13.84 -0.32 7.61
CA CYS A 101 14.27 0.54 6.51
C CYS A 101 15.76 0.37 6.19
N ARG A 102 16.62 0.31 7.21
CA ARG A 102 18.06 0.06 7.04
C ARG A 102 18.33 -1.32 6.42
N LYS A 103 17.63 -2.37 6.85
CA LYS A 103 17.70 -3.71 6.23
C LYS A 103 17.28 -3.72 4.75
N ARG A 104 16.49 -2.74 4.32
CA ARG A 104 16.03 -2.58 2.93
C ARG A 104 16.89 -1.62 2.11
N GLY A 105 17.99 -1.13 2.68
CA GLY A 105 18.91 -0.21 2.03
C GLY A 105 18.44 1.24 2.01
N ILE A 106 17.34 1.58 2.70
CA ILE A 106 16.85 2.97 2.77
C ILE A 106 17.79 3.77 3.68
N ARG A 107 18.33 4.87 3.17
CA ARG A 107 19.19 5.77 3.93
C ARG A 107 18.32 6.77 4.67
N MET A 108 18.47 6.85 5.98
CA MET A 108 17.65 7.76 6.79
C MET A 108 18.42 8.27 7.99
N VAL A 109 18.24 9.55 8.28
CA VAL A 109 18.60 10.14 9.58
C VAL A 109 17.55 9.74 10.62
N ASP A 110 17.84 9.94 11.90
CA ASP A 110 16.83 9.73 12.94
C ASP A 110 15.71 10.79 12.79
N PRO A 111 14.44 10.41 12.99
CA PRO A 111 13.32 11.34 12.85
C PRO A 111 13.28 12.36 13.99
N ILE A 112 12.67 13.51 13.72
CA ILE A 112 12.27 14.43 14.77
C ILE A 112 10.90 13.99 15.28
N ILE A 113 10.85 13.56 16.55
CA ILE A 113 9.63 13.04 17.18
C ILE A 113 9.01 14.13 18.07
N LYS A 114 7.70 14.38 17.93
CA LYS A 114 6.98 15.38 18.74
C LYS A 114 5.58 14.91 19.11
N ASN A 115 5.19 15.13 20.38
CA ASN A 115 3.78 15.06 20.76
C ASN A 115 3.09 16.32 20.24
N VAL A 116 2.09 16.13 19.37
CA VAL A 116 1.33 17.20 18.74
C VAL A 116 -0.12 16.76 18.75
N ALA A 117 -0.92 17.43 19.59
CA ALA A 117 -2.36 17.24 19.60
C ALA A 117 -2.96 17.63 18.24
N PHE A 118 -4.08 17.00 17.89
CA PHE A 118 -4.75 17.25 16.62
C PHE A 118 -4.97 18.71 16.27
N GLU A 119 -5.40 19.48 17.26
CA GLU A 119 -5.85 20.86 17.11
C GLU A 119 -4.68 21.74 16.65
N ASP A 120 -3.46 21.32 16.97
CA ASP A 120 -2.20 21.98 16.63
C ASP A 120 -1.49 21.36 15.42
N LEU A 121 -2.04 20.28 14.84
CA LEU A 121 -1.39 19.52 13.77
C LEU A 121 -1.21 20.35 12.50
N GLU A 122 -2.25 21.09 12.08
CA GLU A 122 -2.17 21.94 10.88
C GLU A 122 -1.14 23.05 11.04
N ASN A 123 -1.08 23.67 12.23
CA ASN A 123 -0.07 24.67 12.56
C ASN A 123 1.33 24.06 12.56
N SER A 124 1.48 22.84 13.06
CA SER A 124 2.74 22.10 13.05
C SER A 124 3.22 21.80 11.63
N PHE A 125 2.31 21.40 10.71
CA PHE A 125 2.66 21.22 9.30
C PHE A 125 3.11 22.52 8.64
N LYS A 126 2.41 23.65 8.90
CA LYS A 126 2.82 24.97 8.40
C LYS A 126 4.23 25.34 8.86
N GLN A 127 4.52 25.15 10.16
CA GLN A 127 5.84 25.41 10.73
C GLN A 127 6.94 24.53 10.12
N ILE A 128 6.69 23.22 9.97
CA ILE A 128 7.64 22.30 9.34
C ILE A 128 7.91 22.74 7.90
N ARG A 129 6.87 23.02 7.11
CA ARG A 129 7.01 23.46 5.73
C ARG A 129 7.80 24.75 5.60
N ASP A 130 7.56 25.72 6.48
CA ASP A 130 8.25 27.02 6.42
C ASP A 130 9.71 26.91 6.89
N MET A 131 9.99 26.16 7.96
CA MET A 131 11.34 25.99 8.49
C MET A 131 12.23 25.11 7.61
N TYR A 132 11.65 24.10 6.95
CA TYR A 132 12.35 23.15 6.11
C TYR A 132 12.02 23.32 4.62
N ARG A 133 11.68 24.54 4.18
CA ARG A 133 11.22 24.80 2.79
C ARG A 133 12.13 24.25 1.68
N ASN A 134 13.44 24.15 1.94
CA ASN A 134 14.43 23.64 0.97
C ASN A 134 14.77 22.15 1.15
N GLN A 135 14.20 21.48 2.15
CA GLN A 135 14.38 20.06 2.42
C GLN A 135 13.00 19.42 2.27
N GLN A 136 12.78 18.52 1.32
CA GLN A 136 11.48 17.86 1.16
C GLN A 136 11.12 17.09 2.44
N PRO A 137 10.26 17.63 3.33
CA PRO A 137 10.07 17.03 4.64
C PRO A 137 9.04 15.92 4.52
N PHE A 138 9.32 14.77 5.12
CA PHE A 138 8.36 13.67 5.21
C PHE A 138 7.77 13.61 6.62
N VAL A 139 6.46 13.48 6.76
CA VAL A 139 5.80 13.48 8.08
C VAL A 139 4.92 12.25 8.21
N ILE A 140 5.10 11.54 9.32
CA ILE A 140 4.18 10.50 9.79
C ILE A 140 3.41 11.08 10.97
N TYR A 141 2.09 10.95 10.96
CA TYR A 141 1.24 11.28 12.10
C TYR A 141 0.61 9.99 12.64
N VAL A 142 0.68 9.80 13.95
CA VAL A 142 0.14 8.65 14.68
C VAL A 142 -0.98 9.16 15.58
N ASP A 143 -2.19 8.70 15.32
CA ASP A 143 -3.36 9.02 16.13
C ASP A 143 -4.18 7.77 16.45
N SER A 144 -5.10 7.91 17.41
CA SER A 144 -6.06 6.86 17.81
C SER A 144 -7.43 7.03 17.15
N ARG A 145 -7.55 7.88 16.11
CA ARG A 145 -8.82 8.24 15.47
C ARG A 145 -9.01 7.51 14.15
N ASP A 146 -10.16 6.90 14.00
CA ASP A 146 -10.54 6.29 12.73
C ASP A 146 -10.87 7.36 11.68
N GLY A 147 -10.44 7.11 10.44
CA GLY A 147 -10.84 7.89 9.27
C GLY A 147 -10.10 9.21 9.05
N THR A 148 -9.00 9.50 9.75
CA THR A 148 -8.22 10.74 9.56
C THR A 148 -7.47 10.82 8.22
N HIS A 149 -7.40 9.70 7.47
CA HIS A 149 -6.81 9.62 6.14
C HIS A 149 -7.61 10.43 5.10
N GLY A 150 -7.17 11.66 4.84
CA GLY A 150 -7.74 12.53 3.79
C GLY A 150 -8.30 13.87 4.27
N PHE A 151 -8.23 14.17 5.57
CA PHE A 151 -8.70 15.45 6.11
C PHE A 151 -7.68 16.60 6.02
N PHE A 152 -6.44 16.32 5.62
CA PHE A 152 -5.39 17.34 5.52
C PHE A 152 -5.27 17.84 4.09
N PHE A 153 -5.67 19.10 3.88
CA PHE A 153 -5.69 19.76 2.56
C PHE A 153 -4.34 20.38 2.15
N TYR A 154 -3.34 20.35 3.02
CA TYR A 154 -2.02 20.93 2.77
C TYR A 154 -0.92 20.08 3.40
N ALA A 155 -0.59 18.97 2.74
CA ALA A 155 0.70 18.28 2.90
C ALA A 155 1.53 18.52 1.63
#